data_AF-A0A562ZTT2-F1
#
_entry.id   AF-A0A562ZTT2-F1
#
_cell.length_a   1.000
_cell.length_b   1.000
_cell.length_c   1.000
_cell.angle_alpha   90.00
_cell.angle_beta   90.00
_cell.angle_gamma   90.00
#
_symmetry.space_group_name_H-M   'P 1'
#
loop_
_entity.id
_entity.type
_entity.pdbx_description
1 polymer ?
#
loop_
_entity_poly.entity_id
_entity_poly.type
_entity_poly.pdbx_seq_one_letter_code
_entity_poly.pdbx_strand_id
1 'polypeptide(L)'
;MDVIYHWKNHQADMKAGRIGHFKSTPDKLSAFTAGFPDFLWVFKTPAGRPGEVQLLARLRWADKSAVTLKPEPGHAYMHYDPNDAKSVLFEESDSEAAIKETTLWIGKHFPKMVAANFQGANGQEAVRGDTLNELQRLASRFGTRPFAG
;
A
#
# COMPACT_ATOMS: atom_id res chain seq x y z
N MET A 1 1.32 10.59 9.85
CA MET A 1 2.11 10.10 8.67
C MET A 1 1.34 8.91 8.12
N ASP A 2 1.51 8.55 6.86
CA ASP A 2 1.08 7.22 6.37
C ASP A 2 2.25 6.50 5.68
N VAL A 3 2.02 5.25 5.27
CA VAL A 3 3.01 4.45 4.54
C VAL A 3 2.43 4.00 3.20
N ILE A 4 3.25 4.08 2.16
CA ILE A 4 2.97 3.51 0.84
C ILE A 4 3.53 2.10 0.79
N TYR A 5 2.79 1.17 0.16
CA TYR A 5 3.21 -0.19 -0.07
C TYR A 5 2.82 -0.69 -1.47
N HIS A 6 3.77 -1.24 -2.23
CA HIS A 6 3.50 -1.93 -3.49
C HIS A 6 3.24 -3.42 -3.27
N TRP A 7 2.02 -3.86 -3.56
CA TRP A 7 1.58 -5.23 -3.39
C TRP A 7 1.69 -6.04 -4.67
N LYS A 8 2.89 -6.58 -4.92
CA LYS A 8 3.21 -7.35 -6.12
C LYS A 8 2.30 -8.57 -6.35
N ASN A 9 2.04 -9.36 -5.31
CA ASN A 9 1.34 -10.65 -5.42
C ASN A 9 -0.11 -10.60 -4.93
N HIS A 10 -0.77 -9.44 -5.03
CA HIS A 10 -2.11 -9.20 -4.47
C HIS A 10 -3.12 -10.33 -4.73
N GLN A 11 -3.33 -10.75 -5.99
CA GLN A 11 -4.31 -11.80 -6.30
C GLN A 11 -4.00 -13.13 -5.61
N ALA A 12 -2.72 -13.53 -5.59
CA ALA A 12 -2.30 -14.79 -4.98
C ALA A 12 -2.41 -14.74 -3.45
N ASP A 13 -2.14 -13.58 -2.84
CA ASP A 13 -2.25 -13.39 -1.40
C ASP A 13 -3.71 -13.34 -0.94
N MET A 14 -4.58 -12.64 -1.68
CA MET A 14 -6.02 -12.65 -1.44
C MET A 14 -6.61 -14.06 -1.51
N LYS A 15 -6.29 -14.82 -2.57
CA LYS A 15 -6.77 -16.20 -2.75
C LYS A 15 -6.31 -17.14 -1.62
N ALA A 16 -5.12 -16.89 -1.07
CA ALA A 16 -4.54 -17.70 -0.01
C ALA A 16 -4.86 -17.20 1.40
N GLY A 17 -5.66 -16.13 1.55
CA GLY A 17 -5.96 -15.53 2.86
C GLY A 17 -4.73 -14.91 3.54
N ARG A 18 -3.66 -14.60 2.79
CA ARG A 18 -2.44 -13.97 3.32
C ARG A 18 -2.61 -12.45 3.36
N ILE A 19 -3.51 -11.99 4.22
CA ILE A 19 -3.83 -10.57 4.43
C ILE A 19 -3.51 -10.15 5.87
N GLY A 20 -3.67 -8.86 6.18
CA GLY A 20 -3.42 -8.29 7.52
C GLY A 20 -1.95 -7.99 7.84
N HIS A 21 -1.03 -8.30 6.93
CA HIS A 21 0.38 -7.99 7.09
C HIS A 21 1.08 -7.78 5.75
N PHE A 22 2.13 -6.97 5.77
CA PHE A 22 3.05 -6.76 4.66
C PHE A 22 4.49 -7.00 5.10
N LYS A 23 5.25 -7.72 4.28
CA LYS A 23 6.67 -7.95 4.51
C LYS A 23 7.43 -6.64 4.38
N SER A 24 8.37 -6.40 5.28
CA SER A 24 9.28 -5.26 5.29
C SER A 24 10.66 -5.68 5.79
N THR A 25 11.60 -4.75 5.78
CA THR A 25 12.89 -4.92 6.45
C THR A 25 12.80 -4.39 7.89
N PRO A 26 13.63 -4.89 8.83
CA PRO A 26 13.64 -4.39 10.20
C PRO A 26 13.84 -2.87 10.28
N ASP A 27 14.73 -2.31 9.47
CA ASP A 27 15.01 -0.87 9.44
C ASP A 27 13.80 -0.05 8.98
N LYS A 28 13.12 -0.49 7.90
CA LYS A 28 11.92 0.18 7.42
C LYS A 28 10.78 0.05 8.41
N LEU A 29 10.55 -1.13 8.98
CA LEU A 29 9.52 -1.32 10.00
C LEU A 29 9.76 -0.41 11.20
N SER A 30 10.99 -0.32 11.70
CA SER A 30 11.35 0.57 12.81
C SER A 30 11.04 2.03 12.48
N ALA A 31 11.47 2.51 11.32
CA ALA A 31 11.22 3.88 10.86
C ALA A 31 9.72 4.17 10.66
N PHE A 32 8.96 3.21 10.15
CA PHE A 32 7.52 3.36 9.95
C PHE A 32 6.77 3.38 11.28
N THR A 33 7.02 2.42 12.17
CA THR A 33 6.36 2.35 13.48
C THR A 33 6.65 3.60 14.32
N ALA A 34 7.88 4.12 14.30
CA ALA A 34 8.24 5.36 15.00
C ALA A 34 7.46 6.60 14.50
N GLY A 35 6.96 6.56 13.26
CA GLY A 35 6.16 7.64 12.67
C GLY A 35 4.66 7.54 12.94
N PHE A 36 4.20 6.51 13.68
CA PHE A 36 2.80 6.26 14.03
C PHE A 36 1.84 6.44 12.84
N PRO A 37 1.90 5.54 11.84
CA PRO A 37 1.10 5.71 10.64
C PRO A 37 -0.39 5.48 10.92
N ASP A 38 -1.25 6.24 10.25
CA ASP A 38 -2.68 5.97 10.33
C ASP A 38 -3.13 4.91 9.33
N PHE A 39 -2.57 4.97 8.13
CA PHE A 39 -2.93 4.11 7.02
C PHE A 39 -1.72 3.56 6.26
N LEU A 40 -1.95 2.40 5.65
CA LEU A 40 -1.14 1.85 4.57
C LEU A 40 -1.87 2.11 3.25
N TRP A 41 -1.26 2.90 2.37
CA TRP A 41 -1.73 3.15 1.01
C TRP A 41 -1.12 2.13 0.07
N VAL A 42 -1.96 1.30 -0.51
CA VAL A 42 -1.55 0.13 -1.27
C VAL A 42 -1.64 0.42 -2.76
N PHE A 43 -0.56 0.16 -3.46
CA PHE A 43 -0.47 0.23 -4.91
C PHE A 43 -0.25 -1.16 -5.47
N LYS A 44 -0.69 -1.40 -6.70
CA LYS A 44 -0.31 -2.60 -7.47
C LYS A 44 0.04 -2.21 -8.89
N THR A 45 0.80 -3.05 -9.57
CA THR A 45 0.95 -2.96 -11.02
C THR A 45 -0.27 -3.61 -11.69
N PRO A 46 -1.02 -2.91 -12.54
CA PRO A 46 -2.11 -3.51 -13.30
C PRO A 46 -1.62 -4.58 -14.27
N ALA A 47 -2.48 -5.54 -14.61
CA ALA A 47 -2.12 -6.60 -15.55
C ALA A 47 -1.78 -6.02 -16.93
N GLY A 48 -0.67 -6.47 -17.53
CA GLY A 48 -0.23 -6.00 -18.84
C GLY A 48 0.36 -4.58 -18.89
N ARG A 49 0.54 -3.91 -17.74
CA ARG A 49 0.99 -2.51 -17.65
C ARG A 49 2.27 -2.35 -16.81
N PRO A 50 3.41 -2.94 -17.22
CA PRO A 50 4.65 -2.83 -16.46
C PRO A 50 5.10 -1.36 -16.34
N GLY A 51 5.55 -0.98 -15.15
CA GLY A 51 5.97 0.40 -14.85
C GLY A 51 4.83 1.35 -14.46
N GLU A 52 3.57 0.97 -14.68
CA GLU A 52 2.41 1.72 -14.20
C GLU A 52 1.92 1.17 -12.85
N VAL A 53 1.23 2.04 -12.10
CA VAL A 53 0.62 1.68 -10.81
C VAL A 53 -0.82 2.14 -10.72
N GLN A 54 -1.63 1.31 -10.06
CA GLN A 54 -2.99 1.60 -9.64
C GLN A 54 -3.02 1.75 -8.12
N LEU A 55 -3.77 2.74 -7.63
CA LEU A 55 -4.10 2.84 -6.21
C LEU A 55 -5.18 1.81 -5.87
N LEU A 56 -4.80 0.79 -5.11
CA LEU A 56 -5.65 -0.37 -4.84
C LEU A 56 -6.49 -0.21 -3.59
N ALA A 57 -5.87 0.17 -2.48
CA ALA A 57 -6.51 0.19 -1.17
C ALA A 57 -5.91 1.23 -0.23
N ARG A 58 -6.69 1.57 0.79
CA ARG A 58 -6.21 2.24 2.01
C ARG A 58 -6.57 1.36 3.18
N LEU A 59 -5.58 0.91 3.94
CA LEU A 59 -5.74 -0.06 5.02
C LEU A 59 -5.40 0.58 6.36
N ARG A 60 -6.23 0.36 7.38
CA ARG A 60 -5.99 0.87 8.73
C ARG A 60 -4.77 0.18 9.32
N TRP A 61 -3.73 0.96 9.63
CA TRP A 61 -2.56 0.42 10.31
C TRP A 61 -2.93 -0.14 11.69
N ALA A 62 -2.25 -1.22 12.08
CA ALA A 62 -2.37 -1.83 13.40
C ALA A 62 -0.97 -2.00 14.01
N ASP A 63 -0.85 -1.74 15.30
CA ASP A 63 0.37 -1.95 16.08
C ASP A 63 0.69 -3.44 16.26
N LYS A 64 -0.37 -4.27 16.25
CA LYS A 64 -0.31 -5.72 16.41
C LYS A 64 -1.01 -6.41 15.26
N SER A 65 -0.60 -7.66 15.01
CA SER A 65 -1.25 -8.49 14.02
C SER A 65 -2.69 -8.79 14.43
N ALA A 66 -3.66 -8.43 13.58
CA ALA A 66 -5.06 -8.82 13.74
C ALA A 66 -5.32 -10.27 13.29
N VAL A 67 -4.32 -10.91 12.67
CA VAL A 67 -4.40 -12.27 12.12
C VAL A 67 -3.22 -13.12 12.58
N THR A 68 -3.37 -14.44 12.56
CA THR A 68 -2.24 -15.35 12.84
C THR A 68 -1.22 -15.26 11.71
N LEU A 69 0.01 -14.86 12.05
CA LEU A 69 1.17 -14.83 11.16
C LEU A 69 2.18 -15.89 11.62
N LYS A 70 2.73 -16.67 10.69
CA LYS A 70 3.94 -17.45 10.92
C LYS A 70 5.14 -16.59 10.48
N PRO A 71 5.94 -16.03 11.41
CA PRO A 71 7.05 -15.17 11.05
C PRO A 71 8.11 -15.94 10.27
N GLU A 72 8.63 -15.33 9.19
CA GLU A 72 9.79 -15.85 8.48
C GLU A 72 11.08 -15.23 9.05
N PRO A 73 12.12 -16.03 9.32
CA PRO A 73 13.41 -15.51 9.78
C PRO A 73 13.94 -14.40 8.86
N GLY A 74 14.49 -13.34 9.46
CA GLY A 74 15.08 -12.20 8.73
C GLY A 74 14.07 -11.21 8.12
N HIS A 75 12.76 -11.44 8.28
CA HIS A 75 11.72 -10.54 7.79
C HIS A 75 11.02 -9.81 8.93
N ALA A 76 10.65 -8.57 8.66
CA ALA A 76 9.80 -7.77 9.53
C ALA A 76 8.42 -7.62 8.89
N TYR A 77 7.39 -7.36 9.69
CA TYR A 77 6.01 -7.29 9.20
C TYR A 77 5.32 -6.04 9.71
N MET A 78 4.72 -5.30 8.78
CA MET A 78 3.85 -4.19 9.09
C MET A 78 2.41 -4.68 9.05
N HIS A 79 1.64 -4.39 10.10
CA HIS A 79 0.30 -4.92 10.28
C HIS A 79 -0.77 -3.90 9.89
N TYR A 80 -1.90 -4.43 9.43
CA TYR A 80 -3.12 -3.67 9.22
C TYR A 80 -4.33 -4.52 9.61
N ASP A 81 -5.43 -3.87 9.97
CA ASP A 81 -6.69 -4.55 10.23
C ASP A 81 -7.53 -4.61 8.93
N PRO A 82 -7.70 -5.79 8.31
CA PRO A 82 -8.50 -5.91 7.09
C PRO A 82 -10.00 -5.69 7.31
N ASN A 83 -10.51 -5.83 8.55
CA ASN A 83 -11.93 -5.74 8.89
C ASN A 83 -12.32 -4.36 9.44
N ASP A 84 -11.35 -3.47 9.70
CA ASP A 84 -11.65 -2.11 10.13
C ASP A 84 -12.47 -1.37 9.06
N ALA A 85 -13.50 -0.64 9.47
CA ALA A 85 -14.40 0.07 8.55
C ALA A 85 -13.70 1.12 7.67
N LYS A 86 -12.48 1.56 8.05
CA LYS A 86 -11.66 2.49 7.27
C LYS A 86 -10.68 1.79 6.33
N SER A 87 -10.55 0.45 6.42
CA SER A 87 -9.85 -0.39 5.46
C SER A 87 -10.73 -0.62 4.23
N VAL A 88 -10.35 -0.02 3.11
CA VAL A 88 -11.16 0.03 1.90
C VAL A 88 -10.37 -0.35 0.65
N LEU A 89 -11.08 -0.92 -0.33
CA LEU A 89 -10.65 -1.01 -1.72
C LEU A 89 -11.18 0.20 -2.50
N PHE A 90 -10.35 0.76 -3.36
CA PHE A 90 -10.78 1.80 -4.29
C PHE A 90 -11.42 1.18 -5.52
N GLU A 91 -12.61 1.66 -5.86
CA GLU A 91 -13.36 1.27 -7.04
C GLU A 91 -12.99 2.17 -8.23
N GLU A 92 -13.09 1.65 -9.45
CA GLU A 92 -12.80 2.37 -10.71
C GLU A 92 -11.36 2.92 -10.84
N SER A 93 -10.48 2.57 -9.90
CA SER A 93 -9.08 3.00 -9.90
C SER A 93 -8.22 2.26 -10.95
N ASP A 94 -8.78 1.27 -11.64
CA ASP A 94 -8.18 0.55 -12.77
C ASP A 94 -8.50 1.19 -14.14
N SER A 95 -9.26 2.28 -14.18
CA SER A 95 -9.44 3.07 -15.40
C SER A 95 -8.11 3.66 -15.88
N GLU A 96 -7.98 3.86 -17.20
CA GLU A 96 -6.72 4.39 -17.78
C GLU A 96 -6.33 5.76 -17.21
N ALA A 97 -7.33 6.63 -17.00
CA ALA A 97 -7.12 7.94 -16.41
C ALA A 97 -6.59 7.84 -14.97
N ALA A 98 -7.18 6.95 -14.16
CA ALA A 98 -6.77 6.74 -12.77
C ALA A 98 -5.36 6.15 -12.68
N ILE A 99 -5.04 5.15 -13.52
CA ILE A 99 -3.70 4.54 -13.58
C ILE A 99 -2.67 5.59 -13.98
N LYS A 100 -2.95 6.39 -15.01
CA LYS A 100 -2.04 7.44 -15.49
C LYS A 100 -1.79 8.49 -14.39
N GLU A 101 -2.85 8.97 -13.74
CA GLU A 101 -2.71 9.97 -12.68
C GLU A 101 -1.95 9.42 -11.47
N THR A 102 -2.27 8.20 -11.03
CA THR A 102 -1.57 7.53 -9.93
C THR A 102 -0.08 7.33 -10.24
N THR A 103 0.23 6.90 -11.47
CA THR A 103 1.59 6.69 -11.93
C THR A 103 2.39 7.99 -11.97
N LEU A 104 1.79 9.08 -12.49
CA LEU A 104 2.41 10.41 -12.48
C LEU A 104 2.67 10.90 -11.05
N TRP A 105 1.71 10.71 -10.15
CA TRP A 105 1.85 11.11 -8.75
C TRP A 105 3.00 10.36 -8.06
N ILE A 106 3.07 9.03 -8.21
CA ILE A 106 4.18 8.24 -7.67
C ILE A 106 5.52 8.64 -8.30
N GLY A 107 5.56 8.87 -9.62
CA GLY A 107 6.79 9.27 -10.31
C GLY A 107 7.31 10.64 -9.84
N LYS A 108 6.42 11.59 -9.58
CA LYS A 108 6.75 12.92 -9.05
C LYS A 108 7.37 12.85 -7.65
N HIS A 109 6.77 12.07 -6.74
CA HIS A 109 7.12 12.11 -5.32
C HIS A 109 8.11 11.02 -4.89
N PHE A 110 8.11 9.88 -5.57
CA PHE A 110 8.90 8.70 -5.22
C PHE A 110 9.66 8.11 -6.42
N PRO A 111 10.48 8.92 -7.13
CA PRO A 111 11.17 8.47 -8.34
C PRO A 111 12.11 7.28 -8.10
N LYS A 112 12.65 7.13 -6.88
CA LYS A 112 13.48 5.97 -6.51
C LYS A 112 12.70 4.66 -6.48
N MET A 113 11.42 4.68 -6.07
CA MET A 113 10.57 3.50 -6.11
C MET A 113 10.33 3.04 -7.55
N VAL A 114 10.06 4.01 -8.45
CA VAL A 114 9.88 3.76 -9.88
C VAL A 114 11.16 3.20 -10.51
N ALA A 115 12.31 3.83 -10.26
CA ALA A 115 13.61 3.39 -10.78
C ALA A 115 13.97 1.95 -10.33
N ALA A 116 13.55 1.57 -9.12
CA ALA A 116 13.73 0.23 -8.58
C ALA A 116 12.62 -0.76 -8.97
N ASN A 117 11.68 -0.37 -9.85
CA ASN A 117 10.50 -1.17 -10.21
C ASN A 117 9.72 -1.70 -9.00
N PHE A 118 9.67 -0.91 -7.92
CA PHE A 118 8.98 -1.25 -6.67
C PHE A 118 9.45 -2.56 -6.02
N GLN A 119 10.69 -2.99 -6.28
CA GLN A 119 11.19 -4.28 -5.81
C GLN A 119 11.59 -4.26 -4.33
N GLY A 120 11.10 -5.26 -3.58
CA GLY A 120 11.48 -5.48 -2.19
C GLY A 120 11.21 -4.26 -1.31
N ALA A 121 12.21 -3.84 -0.54
CA ALA A 121 12.12 -2.67 0.33
C ALA A 121 11.86 -1.36 -0.44
N ASN A 122 12.23 -1.28 -1.73
CA ASN A 122 11.97 -0.11 -2.57
C ASN A 122 10.51 -0.01 -3.03
N GLY A 123 9.66 -0.97 -2.69
CA GLY A 123 8.21 -0.89 -2.87
C GLY A 123 7.49 -0.18 -1.71
N GLN A 124 8.21 0.39 -0.74
CA GLN A 124 7.62 0.90 0.51
C GLN A 124 8.20 2.26 0.84
N GLU A 125 7.39 3.27 1.18
CA GLU A 125 7.92 4.56 1.63
C GLU A 125 7.00 5.26 2.62
N ALA A 126 7.57 6.07 3.50
CA ALA A 126 6.78 6.94 4.37
C ALA A 126 6.26 8.15 3.56
N VAL A 127 5.01 8.53 3.78
CA VAL A 127 4.37 9.68 3.13
C VAL A 127 3.81 10.64 4.17
N ARG A 128 4.10 11.94 4.02
CA ARG A 128 3.82 12.99 5.01
C ARG A 128 3.48 14.31 4.33
N GLY A 129 2.92 15.25 5.09
CA GLY A 129 2.72 16.64 4.68
C GLY A 129 1.93 16.77 3.38
N ASP A 130 2.38 17.68 2.51
CA ASP A 130 1.68 17.99 1.26
C ASP A 130 1.58 16.80 0.31
N THR A 131 2.58 15.92 0.28
CA THR A 131 2.52 14.68 -0.50
C THR A 131 1.36 13.81 -0.03
N LEU A 132 1.18 13.63 1.29
CA LEU A 132 0.02 12.89 1.81
C LEU A 132 -1.31 13.57 1.48
N ASN A 133 -1.37 14.89 1.61
CA ASN A 133 -2.57 15.66 1.26
C ASN A 133 -2.93 15.51 -0.23
N GLU A 134 -1.93 15.48 -1.12
CA GLU A 134 -2.13 15.21 -2.56
C GLU A 134 -2.68 13.80 -2.79
N LEU A 135 -2.14 12.77 -2.12
CA LEU A 135 -2.62 11.39 -2.23
C LEU A 135 -4.08 11.26 -1.78
N GLN A 136 -4.43 11.92 -0.67
CA GLN A 136 -5.80 11.91 -0.15
C GLN A 136 -6.78 12.57 -1.13
N ARG A 137 -6.40 13.68 -1.77
CA ARG A 137 -7.21 14.35 -2.81
C ARG A 137 -7.35 13.53 -4.09
N LEU A 138 -6.32 12.77 -4.46
CA LEU A 138 -6.40 11.82 -5.57
C LEU A 138 -7.39 10.71 -5.22
N ALA A 139 -7.23 10.10 -4.04
CA ALA A 139 -8.04 8.99 -3.58
C ALA A 139 -9.52 9.34 -3.35
N SER A 140 -9.83 10.58 -2.94
CA SER A 140 -11.22 11.01 -2.66
C SER A 140 -12.12 11.05 -3.91
N ARG A 141 -11.56 10.82 -5.09
CA ARG A 141 -12.29 10.78 -6.36
C ARG A 141 -12.84 9.39 -6.68
N PHE A 142 -12.36 8.36 -5.98
CA PHE A 142 -12.76 6.99 -6.21
C PHE A 142 -13.92 6.59 -5.29
N GLY A 143 -14.80 5.72 -5.80
CA GLY A 143 -15.68 4.93 -4.96
C GLY A 143 -14.88 4.05 -4.00
N THR A 144 -15.49 3.64 -2.90
CA THR A 144 -14.84 2.74 -1.94
C THR A 144 -15.80 1.68 -1.46
N ARG A 145 -15.27 0.47 -1.32
CA ARG A 145 -15.96 -0.63 -0.62
C ARG A 145 -15.07 -1.20 0.49
N PRO A 146 -15.64 -1.90 1.50
CA PRO A 146 -14.86 -2.58 2.52
C PRO A 146 -13.77 -3.48 1.93
N PHE A 147 -12.60 -3.52 2.56
CA PHE A 147 -11.48 -4.34 2.10
C PHE A 147 -11.77 -5.84 2.29
N ALA A 148 -12.16 -6.23 3.51
CA ALA A 148 -12.71 -7.55 3.79
C ALA A 148 -14.23 -7.48 3.60
N GLY A 149 -14.73 -8.12 2.53
CA GLY A 149 -16.14 -8.19 2.15
C GLY A 149 -16.36 -9.18 1.02
#